data_AF-A0A1I4WSL5-F1
#
_entry.id   AF-A0A1I4WSL5-F1
#
_cell.length_a   1.000
_cell.length_b   1.000
_cell.length_c   1.000
_cell.angle_alpha   90.00
_cell.angle_beta   90.00
_cell.angle_gamma   90.00
#
_symmetry.space_group_name_H-M   'P 1'
#
loop_
_entity.id
_entity.type
_entity.pdbx_description
1 polymer ?
#
loop_
_entity_poly.entity_id
_entity_poly.type
_entity_poly.pdbx_seq_one_letter_code
_entity_poly.pdbx_strand_id
1 'polypeptide(L)'
;MKKEHGNIKAKSNRDYSTILRQFCNQKNYSGVLLVDYGTYDNLLYKNETHIIAPIPQQLNYLDKVIIAPSVDEHNTTVALEYGSLFAVINMLENQHGEIEELEPGYSVITINYLCQLTDDIVNGRQEQLQFILPPPKNLQ
;
A
#
# COMPACT_ATOMS: atom_id res chain seq x y z
N MET A 1 23.49 -8.90 -24.07
CA MET A 1 23.21 -7.52 -23.63
C MET A 1 22.87 -7.57 -22.15
N LYS A 2 23.74 -7.03 -21.29
CA LYS A 2 23.50 -6.96 -19.84
C LYS A 2 22.50 -5.83 -19.59
N LYS A 3 21.36 -6.14 -18.96
CA LYS A 3 20.40 -5.12 -18.49
C LYS A 3 21.07 -4.40 -17.32
N GLU A 4 21.50 -3.16 -17.57
CA GLU A 4 21.93 -2.26 -16.52
C GLU A 4 20.76 -2.10 -15.55
N HIS A 5 20.95 -2.61 -14.33
CA HIS A 5 20.10 -2.24 -13.21
C HIS A 5 20.34 -0.76 -13.00
N GLY A 6 19.37 0.06 -13.40
CA GLY A 6 19.38 1.48 -13.10
C GLY A 6 19.46 1.61 -11.59
N ASN A 7 20.67 1.88 -11.09
CA ASN A 7 20.88 2.39 -9.74
C ASN A 7 20.21 3.75 -9.71
N ILE A 8 18.91 3.75 -9.37
CA ILE A 8 18.20 4.94 -8.96
C ILE A 8 18.92 5.38 -7.70
N LYS A 9 19.83 6.35 -7.84
CA LYS A 9 20.31 7.13 -6.71
C LYS A 9 19.06 7.75 -6.11
N ALA A 10 18.55 7.15 -5.04
CA ALA A 10 17.47 7.69 -4.22
C ALA A 10 17.96 9.00 -3.61
N LYS A 11 17.92 10.09 -4.39
CA LYS A 11 17.82 11.44 -3.86
C LYS A 11 16.36 11.62 -3.44
N SER A 12 16.01 11.10 -2.27
CA SER A 12 14.79 11.50 -1.60
C SER A 12 15.10 11.76 -0.14
N ASN A 13 15.66 12.94 0.17
CA ASN A 13 15.77 13.46 1.54
C ASN A 13 14.40 13.80 2.14
N ARG A 14 13.30 13.30 1.56
CA ARG A 14 11.94 13.68 1.91
C ARG A 14 11.20 12.42 2.35
N ASP A 15 11.00 12.30 3.65
CA ASP A 15 10.07 11.33 4.22
C ASP A 15 8.63 11.79 3.93
N TYR A 16 7.90 11.00 3.15
CA TYR A 16 6.51 11.27 2.79
C TYR A 16 5.51 10.80 3.85
N SER A 17 5.95 10.10 4.91
CA SER A 17 5.08 9.45 5.90
C SER A 17 4.10 10.42 6.56
N THR A 18 4.58 11.60 6.94
CA THR A 18 3.73 12.63 7.57
C THR A 18 2.66 13.15 6.61
N ILE A 19 3.02 13.40 5.36
CA ILE A 19 2.11 13.91 4.33
C ILE A 19 1.05 12.86 4.03
N LEU A 20 1.45 11.59 3.88
CA LEU A 20 0.54 10.49 3.63
C LEU A 20 -0.44 10.27 4.78
N ARG A 21 0.02 10.33 6.03
CA ARG A 21 -0.87 10.22 7.20
C ARG A 21 -1.88 11.36 7.25
N GLN A 22 -1.45 12.59 6.98
CA GLN A 22 -2.35 13.74 6.91
C GLN A 22 -3.41 13.58 5.81
N PHE A 23 -2.98 13.19 4.61
CA PHE A 23 -3.87 12.95 3.47
C PHE A 23 -4.86 11.81 3.74
N CYS A 24 -4.37 10.70 4.30
CA CYS A 24 -5.17 9.54 4.72
C CYS A 24 -6.30 9.97 5.67
N ASN A 25 -5.97 10.75 6.70
CA ASN A 25 -6.95 11.28 7.65
C ASN A 25 -7.95 12.25 7.00
N GLN A 26 -7.48 13.16 6.14
CA GLN A 26 -8.34 14.12 5.44
C GLN A 26 -9.36 13.44 4.52
N LYS A 27 -8.98 12.32 3.89
CA LYS A 27 -9.83 11.57 2.97
C LYS A 27 -10.59 10.42 3.63
N ASN A 28 -10.43 10.24 4.95
CA ASN A 28 -11.03 9.15 5.71
C ASN A 28 -10.70 7.77 5.11
N TYR A 29 -9.44 7.57 4.74
CA TYR A 29 -8.91 6.26 4.37
C TYR A 29 -8.48 5.49 5.61
N SER A 30 -8.49 4.16 5.53
CA SER A 30 -8.27 3.29 6.69
C SER A 30 -6.81 3.19 7.11
N GLY A 31 -5.86 3.58 6.26
CA GLY A 31 -4.46 3.65 6.68
C GLY A 31 -3.45 3.81 5.55
N VAL A 32 -2.19 3.90 5.98
CA VAL A 32 -1.00 3.87 5.14
C VAL A 32 -0.21 2.61 5.49
N LEU A 33 0.00 1.75 4.51
CA LEU A 33 0.85 0.56 4.59
C LEU A 33 2.18 0.86 3.91
N LEU A 34 3.25 0.78 4.68
CA LEU A 34 4.61 0.97 4.19
C LEU A 34 5.18 -0.42 3.87
N VAL A 35 5.64 -0.58 2.64
CA VAL A 35 6.19 -1.85 2.14
C VAL A 35 7.59 -1.62 1.56
N ASP A 36 8.39 -2.67 1.41
CA ASP A 36 9.65 -2.54 0.69
C ASP A 36 9.41 -2.25 -0.80
N TYR A 37 10.43 -1.71 -1.47
CA TYR A 37 10.36 -1.35 -2.87
C TYR A 37 10.03 -2.55 -3.79
N GLY A 38 10.52 -3.75 -3.46
CA GLY A 38 10.26 -4.96 -4.24
C GLY A 38 8.79 -5.38 -4.19
N THR A 39 8.19 -5.36 -3.00
CA THR A 39 6.75 -5.57 -2.82
C THR A 39 5.95 -4.55 -3.60
N TYR A 40 6.28 -3.26 -3.50
CA TYR A 40 5.56 -2.20 -4.22
C TYR A 40 5.65 -2.35 -5.74
N ASP A 41 6.83 -2.65 -6.28
CA ASP A 41 7.03 -2.89 -7.72
C ASP A 41 6.20 -4.08 -8.23
N ASN A 42 6.08 -5.15 -7.43
CA ASN A 42 5.26 -6.29 -7.83
C ASN A 42 3.78 -5.93 -7.92
N LEU A 43 3.26 -5.13 -6.98
CA LEU A 43 1.88 -4.66 -7.01
C LEU A 43 1.58 -3.85 -8.28
N LEU A 44 2.49 -2.94 -8.66
CA LEU A 44 2.25 -2.05 -9.80
C LEU A 44 2.52 -2.70 -11.16
N TYR A 45 3.57 -3.51 -11.26
CA TYR A 45 4.08 -3.95 -12.56
C TYR A 45 3.93 -5.44 -12.83
N LYS A 46 3.62 -6.24 -11.81
CA LYS A 46 3.42 -7.70 -11.93
C LYS A 46 1.99 -8.14 -11.65
N ASN A 47 1.07 -7.20 -11.43
CA ASN A 47 -0.33 -7.46 -11.09
C ASN A 47 -0.49 -8.35 -9.83
N GLU A 48 0.45 -8.24 -8.89
CA GLU A 48 0.30 -8.91 -7.60
C GLU A 48 -0.84 -8.23 -6.84
N THR A 49 -1.77 -9.03 -6.32
CA THR A 49 -2.98 -8.52 -5.64
C THR A 49 -2.96 -8.79 -4.14
N HIS A 50 -1.81 -9.20 -3.60
CA HIS A 50 -1.66 -9.56 -2.21
C HIS A 50 -0.48 -8.83 -1.62
N ILE A 51 -0.62 -8.44 -0.36
CA ILE A 51 0.49 -7.97 0.46
C ILE A 51 0.49 -8.71 1.79
N ILE A 52 1.68 -8.87 2.36
CA ILE A 52 1.84 -9.29 3.74
C ILE A 52 2.16 -8.04 4.55
N ALA A 53 1.34 -7.76 5.57
CA ALA A 53 1.52 -6.61 6.44
C ALA A 53 1.16 -6.98 7.89
N PRO A 54 1.74 -6.30 8.90
CA PRO A 54 1.30 -6.45 10.29
C PRO A 54 -0.21 -6.27 10.37
N ILE A 55 -0.91 -7.06 11.19
CA ILE A 55 -2.38 -6.99 11.33
C ILE A 55 -2.75 -5.55 11.69
N PRO A 56 -3.37 -4.80 10.76
CA PRO A 56 -3.84 -3.45 11.07
C PRO A 56 -5.04 -3.56 12.02
N GLN A 57 -5.31 -2.50 12.80
CA GLN A 57 -6.58 -2.43 13.52
C GLN A 57 -7.72 -2.34 12.50
N GLN A 58 -8.37 -3.47 12.25
CA GLN A 58 -9.63 -3.63 11.50
C GLN A 58 -9.67 -2.92 10.13
N LEU A 59 -9.27 -3.63 9.08
CA LEU A 59 -9.63 -3.27 7.70
C LEU A 59 -10.93 -3.99 7.31
N ASN A 60 -11.89 -3.24 6.77
CA ASN A 60 -13.13 -3.79 6.22
C ASN A 60 -13.06 -3.97 4.70
N TYR A 61 -14.01 -4.74 4.16
CA TYR A 61 -14.20 -4.84 2.72
C TYR A 61 -14.44 -3.45 2.10
N LEU A 62 -13.72 -3.15 1.02
CA LEU A 62 -13.69 -1.86 0.30
C LEU A 62 -13.06 -0.70 1.04
N ASP A 63 -12.42 -0.95 2.19
CA ASP A 63 -11.60 0.06 2.82
C ASP A 63 -10.51 0.52 1.86
N LYS A 64 -10.30 1.84 1.82
CA LYS A 64 -9.27 2.45 0.99
C LYS A 64 -8.01 2.57 1.81
N VAL A 65 -6.91 2.05 1.28
CA VAL A 65 -5.59 2.11 1.91
C VAL A 65 -4.58 2.68 0.93
N ILE A 66 -3.64 3.45 1.46
CA ILE A 66 -2.47 3.89 0.70
C ILE A 66 -1.38 2.86 0.92
N ILE A 67 -0.78 2.36 -0.15
CA ILE A 67 0.43 1.54 -0.07
C ILE A 67 1.56 2.34 -0.70
N ALA A 68 2.64 2.55 0.05
CA ALA A 68 3.78 3.33 -0.38
C ALA A 68 5.09 2.57 -0.12
N PRO A 69 6.09 2.67 -1.02
CA PRO A 69 7.38 2.06 -0.78
C PRO A 69 8.14 2.82 0.30
N SER A 70 8.91 2.08 1.08
CA SER A 70 9.60 2.56 2.25
C SER A 70 10.95 1.88 2.44
N VAL A 71 11.76 2.46 3.33
CA VAL A 71 13.03 1.90 3.79
C VAL A 71 13.12 2.11 5.29
N ASP A 72 13.83 1.23 5.98
CA ASP A 72 14.19 1.45 7.38
C ASP A 72 15.46 2.30 7.48
N GLU A 73 15.32 3.53 7.98
CA GLU A 73 16.41 4.44 8.29
C GLU A 73 16.47 4.67 9.81
N HIS A 74 17.63 4.41 10.43
CA HIS A 74 17.86 4.72 11.85
C HIS A 74 16.77 4.21 12.82
N ASN A 75 16.27 2.98 12.62
CA ASN A 75 15.16 2.37 13.38
C ASN A 75 13.78 3.05 13.15
N THR A 76 13.63 3.79 12.08
CA THR A 76 12.36 4.38 11.64
C THR A 76 12.08 4.02 10.19
N THR A 77 10.88 3.52 9.91
CA THR A 77 10.43 3.26 8.55
C THR A 77 9.98 4.58 7.90
N VAL A 78 10.62 4.96 6.80
CA VAL A 78 10.38 6.21 6.06
C VAL A 78 9.76 5.93 4.70
N ALA A 79 8.73 6.68 4.32
CA ALA A 79 8.11 6.56 3.00
C ALA A 79 8.94 7.31 1.95
N LEU A 80 9.28 6.65 0.85
CA LEU A 80 10.12 7.19 -0.21
C LEU A 80 9.37 8.08 -1.19
N GLU A 81 8.07 7.84 -1.38
CA GLU A 81 7.17 8.54 -2.29
C GLU A 81 5.70 8.41 -1.85
N TYR A 82 4.77 9.00 -2.60
CA TYR A 82 3.34 9.00 -2.25
C TYR A 82 2.66 7.63 -2.37
N GLY A 83 3.20 6.72 -3.18
CA GLY A 83 2.60 5.40 -3.37
C GLY A 83 1.34 5.41 -4.23
N SER A 84 0.47 4.44 -3.98
CA SER A 84 -0.79 4.23 -4.71
C SER A 84 -1.94 3.93 -3.77
N LEU A 85 -3.15 4.26 -4.20
CA LEU A 85 -4.39 3.96 -3.51
C LEU A 85 -4.94 2.61 -3.98
N PHE A 86 -5.34 1.80 -3.01
CA PHE A 86 -5.93 0.49 -3.21
C PHE A 86 -7.22 0.34 -2.42
N ALA A 87 -8.09 -0.57 -2.88
CA ALA A 87 -9.23 -1.05 -2.12
C ALA A 87 -8.94 -2.43 -1.54
N VAL A 88 -9.28 -2.64 -0.28
CA VAL A 88 -9.21 -3.94 0.38
C VAL A 88 -10.34 -4.83 -0.13
N ILE A 89 -9.99 -6.00 -0.63
CA ILE A 89 -10.94 -7.00 -1.15
C ILE A 89 -11.14 -8.13 -0.15
N ASN A 90 -10.07 -8.53 0.54
CA ASN A 90 -10.13 -9.54 1.57
C ASN A 90 -8.95 -9.38 2.53
N MET A 91 -9.07 -9.91 3.74
CA MET A 91 -7.98 -9.97 4.70
C MET A 91 -8.03 -11.30 5.44
N LEU A 92 -6.89 -11.99 5.46
CA LEU A 92 -6.70 -13.22 6.20
C LEU A 92 -5.69 -12.93 7.32
N GLU A 93 -6.18 -12.84 8.55
CA GLU A 93 -5.37 -12.52 9.73
C GLU A 93 -4.70 -13.77 10.32
N ASN A 94 -3.42 -13.69 10.67
CA ASN A 94 -2.69 -14.75 11.34
C ASN A 94 -2.47 -14.41 12.83
N GLN A 95 -3.53 -14.39 13.63
CA GLN A 95 -3.39 -14.01 15.05
C GLN A 95 -2.58 -15.05 15.86
N HIS A 96 -2.69 -16.33 15.49
CA HIS A 96 -2.21 -17.44 16.31
C HIS A 96 -1.33 -18.45 15.56
N GLY A 97 -0.83 -18.11 14.37
CA GLY A 97 0.02 -19.01 13.57
C GLY A 97 -0.77 -20.11 12.84
N GLU A 98 -2.01 -19.81 12.46
CA GLU A 98 -2.90 -20.72 11.75
C GLU A 98 -2.60 -20.78 10.24
N ILE A 99 -1.86 -19.79 9.72
CA ILE A 99 -1.48 -19.69 8.31
C ILE A 99 -0.02 -20.13 8.18
N GLU A 100 0.21 -21.18 7.40
CA GLU A 100 1.54 -21.71 7.11
C GLU A 100 2.42 -20.63 6.47
N GLU A 101 3.69 -20.59 6.85
CA GLU A 101 4.70 -19.63 6.36
C GLU A 101 4.44 -18.14 6.64
N LEU A 102 3.37 -17.81 7.39
CA LEU A 102 3.11 -16.45 7.87
C LEU A 102 3.44 -16.34 9.35
N GLU A 103 4.11 -15.26 9.73
CA GLU A 103 4.41 -14.98 11.15
C GLU A 103 3.11 -14.59 11.90
N PRO A 104 2.91 -15.02 13.15
CA PRO A 104 1.82 -14.52 13.98
C PRO A 104 1.88 -13.01 14.12
N GLY A 105 0.72 -12.34 14.06
CA GLY A 105 0.63 -10.88 14.09
C GLY A 105 0.70 -10.22 12.71
N TYR A 106 0.77 -11.00 11.63
CA TYR A 106 0.68 -10.51 10.24
C TYR A 106 -0.62 -10.97 9.57
N SER A 107 -0.95 -10.34 8.45
CA SER A 107 -2.11 -10.64 7.62
C SER A 107 -1.73 -10.71 6.15
N VAL A 108 -2.42 -11.57 5.40
CA VAL A 108 -2.45 -11.49 3.94
C VAL A 108 -3.63 -10.62 3.54
N ILE A 109 -3.36 -9.48 2.91
CA ILE A 109 -4.39 -8.54 2.48
C ILE A 109 -4.51 -8.64 0.96
N THR A 110 -5.67 -9.07 0.47
CA THR A 110 -6.01 -8.99 -0.94
C THR A 110 -6.50 -7.59 -1.26
N ILE A 111 -5.93 -6.99 -2.29
CA ILE A 111 -6.16 -5.60 -2.67
C ILE A 111 -6.47 -5.47 -4.15
N ASN A 112 -7.12 -4.36 -4.51
CA ASN A 112 -7.32 -3.96 -5.89
C ASN A 112 -6.81 -2.54 -6.12
N TYR A 113 -6.04 -2.34 -7.18
CA TYR A 113 -5.48 -1.04 -7.53
C TYR A 113 -6.58 -0.07 -7.94
N LEU A 114 -6.51 1.17 -7.41
CA LEU A 114 -7.40 2.25 -7.80
C LEU A 114 -6.64 3.29 -8.63
N CYS A 115 -5.63 3.93 -8.04
CA CYS A 115 -4.85 4.95 -8.74
C CYS A 115 -3.49 5.20 -8.08
N GLN A 116 -2.55 5.70 -8.86
CA GLN A 116 -1.29 6.23 -8.36
C GLN A 116 -1.52 7.61 -7.75
N LEU A 117 -0.93 7.85 -6.57
CA LEU A 117 -1.02 9.15 -5.92
C LEU A 117 0.06 10.08 -6.49
N THR A 118 -0.38 11.28 -6.89
CA THR A 118 0.49 12.34 -7.39
C THR A 118 0.49 13.52 -6.45
N ASP A 119 1.47 14.42 -6.60
CA ASP A 119 1.52 15.66 -5.85
C ASP A 119 0.23 16.48 -6.02
N ASP A 120 -0.35 16.50 -7.22
CA ASP A 120 -1.59 17.21 -7.49
C ASP A 120 -2.81 16.58 -6.79
N ILE A 121 -2.86 15.25 -6.68
CA ILE A 121 -3.93 14.56 -5.93
C ILE A 121 -3.80 14.84 -4.43
N VAL A 122 -2.58 14.69 -3.88
CA VAL A 122 -2.31 14.85 -2.45
C VAL A 122 -2.52 16.30 -2.00
N ASN A 123 -2.16 17.27 -2.83
CA ASN A 123 -2.34 18.70 -2.56
C ASN A 123 -3.71 19.24 -3.01
N GLY A 124 -4.64 18.39 -3.43
CA GLY A 124 -6.01 18.77 -3.77
C GLY A 124 -6.16 19.62 -5.05
N ARG A 125 -5.15 19.61 -5.93
CA ARG A 125 -5.18 20.26 -7.24
C ARG A 125 -5.86 19.41 -8.31
N GLN A 126 -6.01 18.11 -8.05
CA GLN A 126 -6.73 17.17 -8.91
C GLN A 126 -7.67 16.30 -8.07
N GLU A 127 -8.92 16.16 -8.51
CA GLU A 127 -9.84 15.18 -7.91
C GLU A 127 -9.44 13.75 -8.29
N GLN A 128 -9.52 12.83 -7.33
CA GLN A 128 -9.31 11.41 -7.63
C GLN A 128 -10.42 10.90 -8.53
N LEU A 129 -10.04 10.15 -9.57
CA LEU A 129 -10.98 9.41 -10.41
C LEU A 129 -11.86 8.53 -9.51
N GLN A 130 -13.19 8.67 -9.64
CA GLN A 130 -14.13 7.76 -9.00
C GLN A 130 -14.06 6.41 -9.71
N PHE A 131 -13.35 5.45 -9.11
CA PHE A 131 -13.35 4.07 -9.59
C PHE A 131 -14.53 3.32 -8.96
N ILE A 132 -15.41 2.81 -9.82
CA ILE A 132 -16.46 1.86 -9.43
C ILE A 132 -15.80 0.49 -9.39
N LEU A 133 -15.61 -0.06 -8.19
CA LEU A 133 -15.14 -1.43 -8.06
C LEU A 133 -16.20 -2.38 -8.62
N PRO A 134 -15.82 -3.45 -9.33
CA PRO A 134 -16.75 -4.49 -9.69
C PRO A 134 -17.38 -5.03 -8.39
N PRO A 135 -18.69 -5.34 -8.38
CA PRO A 135 -19.33 -5.92 -7.21
C PRO A 135 -18.56 -7.18 -6.78
N PRO A 136 -18.52 -7.50 -5.47
CA PRO A 136 -17.87 -8.72 -4.99
C PRO A 136 -18.42 -9.88 -5.82
N LYS A 137 -17.53 -10.59 -6.55
CA LYS A 137 -17.91 -11.86 -7.15
C LYS A 137 -18.34 -12.73 -5.99
N ASN A 138 -19.62 -13.08 -5.96
CA ASN A 138 -20.27 -13.83 -4.90
C ASN A 138 -19.29 -14.83 -4.27
N LEU A 139 -19.01 -14.67 -2.98
CA LEU A 139 -18.61 -15.77 -2.12
C LEU A 139 -19.81 -16.73 -2.12
N GLN A 140 -19.83 -17.65 -3.09
CA GLN A 140 -20.71 -18.81 -3.10
C GLN A 140 -19.98 -19.99 -2.47
#